data_AF-A0A3D2VR14-F1
#
_entry.id   AF-A0A3D2VR14-F1
#
_cell.length_a   1.000
_cell.length_b   1.000
_cell.length_c   1.000
_cell.angle_alpha   90.00
_cell.angle_beta   90.00
_cell.angle_gamma   90.00
#
_symmetry.space_group_name_H-M   'P 1'
#
loop_
_entity.id
_entity.type
_entity.pdbx_description
1 polymer ?
#
loop_
_entity_poly.entity_id
_entity_poly.type
_entity_poly.pdbx_seq_one_letter_code
_entity_poly.pdbx_strand_id
1 'polypeptide(L)'
;MPETAPSSVLTLSRLRLSVQLLMLVLTVWGGTWVGHYAAEKISKALPALSCAYDRANGAYCVLIPLQHQMHHRVGEMIQQTGHFALRLLLPLAFTLLAFYAFYFFIGKAFCGWVCPLGTVQEWLYRLGRVLRRPFRHLSEPAMKRLRPLKWALVLVLVLGLPLAAGLGVTPHATGDAFCQVCPSRLATTLLTGDTEQAAIRTGGVLDFAFGALANTLFGFILIAGLAVRQPFCRICPLLALNAAFQRLSPLRLVKRPHDKCAKCGICTKACPMDIPEIWHESGRKAFAEDCTLCGRCAEYCPDDDIIQIKFGPARLFGSSRAYYKARIKQENPQGESKIVRWFPRRAPHA
;
A
#
# COMPACT_ATOMS: atom_id res chain seq x y z
N MET A 1 26.73 -16.71 -16.67
CA MET A 1 26.31 -15.71 -17.66
C MET A 1 26.55 -14.34 -17.05
N PRO A 2 27.42 -13.49 -17.63
CA PRO A 2 27.71 -12.18 -17.07
C PRO A 2 26.47 -11.29 -17.25
N GLU A 3 25.85 -10.88 -16.15
CA GLU A 3 24.73 -9.95 -16.17
C GLU A 3 25.23 -8.60 -16.69
N THR A 4 24.83 -8.29 -17.92
CA THR A 4 24.95 -6.95 -18.51
C THR A 4 24.40 -5.94 -17.52
N ALA A 5 25.25 -5.01 -17.06
CA ALA A 5 24.81 -3.86 -16.29
C ALA A 5 23.65 -3.19 -17.04
N PRO A 6 22.50 -2.91 -16.40
CA PRO A 6 21.40 -2.27 -17.09
C PRO A 6 21.88 -0.94 -17.65
N SER A 7 21.57 -0.69 -18.92
CA SER A 7 21.78 0.60 -19.55
C SER A 7 21.16 1.69 -18.68
N SER A 8 21.76 2.89 -18.67
CA SER A 8 21.42 4.02 -17.79
C SER A 8 19.94 4.49 -17.86
N VAL A 9 19.15 3.89 -18.74
CA VAL A 9 17.74 4.23 -19.02
C VAL A 9 16.77 3.36 -18.20
N LEU A 10 17.06 2.07 -17.96
CA LEU A 10 16.14 1.10 -17.33
C LEU A 10 16.60 0.70 -15.92
N THR A 11 16.48 1.62 -14.96
CA THR A 11 16.67 1.30 -13.53
C THR A 11 15.35 0.82 -12.92
N LEU A 12 15.41 -0.12 -11.97
CA LEU A 12 14.24 -0.66 -11.27
C LEU A 12 13.39 0.47 -10.64
N SER A 13 14.03 1.50 -10.08
CA SER A 13 13.33 2.67 -9.55
C SER A 13 12.63 3.52 -10.63
N ARG A 14 13.20 3.66 -11.84
CA ARG A 14 12.53 4.37 -12.94
C ARG A 14 11.33 3.55 -13.43
N LEU A 15 11.53 2.25 -13.62
CA LEU A 15 10.45 1.32 -13.96
C LEU A 15 9.32 1.40 -12.92
N ARG A 16 9.66 1.38 -11.62
CA ARG A 16 8.67 1.50 -10.54
C ARG A 16 7.92 2.83 -10.59
N LEU A 17 8.63 3.94 -10.81
CA LEU A 17 7.99 5.25 -10.93
C LEU A 17 7.06 5.33 -12.15
N SER A 18 7.50 4.80 -13.29
CA SER A 18 6.68 4.74 -14.51
C SER A 18 5.43 3.89 -14.31
N VAL A 19 5.56 2.72 -13.67
CA VAL A 19 4.41 1.86 -13.33
C VAL A 19 3.49 2.55 -12.34
N GLN A 20 4.02 3.20 -11.30
CA GLN A 20 3.22 3.95 -10.32
C GLN A 20 2.43 5.09 -10.97
N LEU A 21 3.05 5.83 -11.90
CA LEU A 21 2.40 6.91 -12.65
C LEU A 21 1.30 6.38 -13.56
N LEU A 22 1.61 5.34 -14.35
CA LEU A 22 0.64 4.72 -15.25
C LEU A 22 -0.56 4.17 -14.47
N MET A 23 -0.29 3.46 -13.37
CA MET A 23 -1.33 2.89 -12.51
C MET A 23 -2.10 3.98 -11.77
N LEU A 24 -1.47 5.07 -11.32
CA LEU A 24 -2.19 6.21 -10.76
C LEU A 24 -3.20 6.78 -11.77
N VAL A 25 -2.77 6.98 -13.02
CA VAL A 25 -3.66 7.44 -14.09
C VAL A 25 -4.81 6.46 -14.33
N LEU A 26 -4.50 5.17 -14.47
CA LEU A 26 -5.47 4.13 -14.74
C LEU A 26 -6.45 3.89 -13.57
N THR A 27 -5.99 4.00 -12.33
CA THR A 27 -6.82 3.75 -11.14
C THR A 27 -7.70 4.94 -10.80
N VAL A 28 -7.18 6.16 -10.90
CA VAL A 28 -7.91 7.38 -10.49
C VAL A 28 -8.74 7.97 -11.64
N TRP A 29 -8.28 7.87 -12.89
CA TRP A 29 -8.99 8.39 -14.07
C TRP A 29 -9.39 7.30 -15.07
N GLY A 30 -9.31 6.02 -14.72
CA GLY A 30 -9.67 4.93 -15.62
C GLY A 30 -11.12 4.98 -16.12
N GLY A 31 -12.05 5.43 -15.27
CA GLY A 31 -13.46 5.53 -15.59
C GLY A 31 -13.79 6.62 -16.62
N THR A 32 -12.95 7.65 -16.74
CA THR A 32 -13.09 8.69 -17.77
C THR A 32 -12.48 8.26 -19.11
N TRP A 33 -11.49 7.36 -19.11
CA TRP A 33 -10.83 6.87 -20.32
C TRP A 33 -11.55 5.68 -20.97
N VAL A 34 -11.95 4.70 -20.17
CA VAL A 34 -12.56 3.45 -20.68
C VAL A 34 -14.10 3.54 -20.68
N GLY A 35 -14.66 4.58 -20.07
CA GLY A 35 -16.09 4.76 -19.86
C GLY A 35 -16.61 4.01 -18.63
N HIS A 36 -17.64 4.55 -17.97
CA HIS A 36 -18.14 4.04 -16.70
C HIS A 36 -18.61 2.57 -16.79
N TYR A 37 -19.24 2.19 -17.90
CA TYR A 37 -19.76 0.83 -18.08
C TYR A 37 -18.64 -0.22 -18.20
N ALA A 38 -17.54 0.11 -18.89
CA ALA A 38 -16.38 -0.76 -18.96
C ALA A 38 -15.63 -0.81 -17.62
N ALA A 39 -15.50 0.33 -16.93
CA ALA A 39 -14.92 0.41 -15.59
C ALA A 39 -15.68 -0.43 -14.56
N GLU A 40 -17.02 -0.49 -14.62
CA GLU A 40 -17.80 -1.38 -13.76
C GLU A 40 -17.56 -2.86 -14.05
N LYS A 41 -17.45 -3.26 -15.33
CA LYS A 41 -17.13 -4.64 -15.71
C LYS A 41 -15.71 -5.02 -15.27
N ILE A 42 -14.75 -4.12 -15.44
CA ILE A 42 -13.37 -4.28 -14.97
C ILE A 42 -13.35 -4.39 -13.44
N SER A 43 -14.12 -3.57 -12.73
CA SER A 43 -14.22 -3.61 -11.26
C SER A 43 -14.71 -4.94 -10.72
N LYS A 44 -15.67 -5.57 -11.40
CA LYS A 44 -16.18 -6.90 -11.03
C LYS A 44 -15.15 -8.01 -11.27
N ALA A 45 -14.26 -7.84 -12.25
CA ALA A 45 -13.22 -8.81 -12.59
C ALA A 45 -11.90 -8.60 -11.82
N LEU A 46 -11.54 -7.35 -11.52
CA LEU A 46 -10.27 -6.94 -10.92
C LEU A 46 -10.54 -6.00 -9.71
N PRO A 47 -10.99 -6.55 -8.57
CA PRO A 47 -11.52 -5.76 -7.45
C PRO A 47 -10.45 -5.10 -6.57
N ALA A 48 -9.37 -4.55 -7.14
CA ALA A 48 -8.30 -4.00 -6.32
C ALA A 48 -7.54 -2.84 -7.00
N LEU A 49 -8.19 -1.71 -7.30
CA LEU A 49 -7.46 -0.61 -7.97
C LEU A 49 -7.67 0.78 -7.31
N SER A 50 -8.84 1.12 -6.79
CA SER A 50 -9.11 2.50 -6.31
C SER A 50 -10.29 2.62 -5.33
N CYS A 51 -10.50 3.81 -4.77
CA CYS A 51 -11.61 4.09 -3.86
C CYS A 51 -12.93 4.17 -4.64
N ALA A 52 -14.01 3.53 -4.17
CA ALA A 52 -15.31 3.64 -4.86
C ALA A 52 -16.00 4.99 -4.72
N TYR A 53 -15.56 5.83 -3.78
CA TYR A 53 -16.08 7.19 -3.61
C TYR A 53 -15.60 8.16 -4.70
N ASP A 54 -14.60 7.77 -5.48
CA ASP A 54 -14.13 8.54 -6.63
C ASP A 54 -14.95 8.14 -7.87
N ARG A 55 -15.70 9.08 -8.45
CA ARG A 55 -16.58 8.81 -9.60
C ARG A 55 -15.80 8.54 -10.90
N ALA A 56 -14.53 8.96 -10.97
CA ALA A 56 -13.68 8.75 -12.15
C ALA A 56 -12.83 7.46 -12.09
N ASN A 57 -12.99 6.67 -11.03
CA ASN A 57 -12.14 5.53 -10.75
C ASN A 57 -12.20 4.42 -11.83
N GLY A 58 -11.11 3.67 -11.98
CA GLY A 58 -11.01 2.56 -12.93
C GLY A 58 -11.44 1.20 -12.37
N ALA A 59 -11.30 0.99 -11.06
CA ALA A 59 -11.83 -0.20 -10.39
C ALA A 59 -11.95 -0.09 -8.86
N TYR A 60 -12.88 -0.83 -8.25
CA TYR A 60 -13.11 -0.76 -6.81
C TYR A 60 -12.05 -1.48 -5.96
N CYS A 61 -11.89 -1.04 -4.72
CA CYS A 61 -11.10 -1.71 -3.70
C CYS A 61 -11.89 -2.88 -3.10
N VAL A 62 -11.26 -4.05 -2.93
CA VAL A 62 -11.87 -5.29 -2.41
C VAL A 62 -12.58 -5.12 -1.06
N LEU A 63 -12.13 -4.16 -0.25
CA LEU A 63 -12.70 -3.93 1.07
C LEU A 63 -14.16 -3.48 1.00
N ILE A 64 -14.56 -2.78 -0.07
CA ILE A 64 -15.92 -2.28 -0.25
C ILE A 64 -16.94 -3.42 -0.48
N PRO A 65 -16.78 -4.29 -1.50
CA PRO A 65 -17.68 -5.41 -1.66
C PRO A 65 -17.62 -6.36 -0.46
N LEU A 66 -16.47 -6.53 0.20
CA LEU A 66 -16.39 -7.32 1.43
C LEU A 66 -17.30 -6.73 2.53
N GLN A 67 -17.16 -5.44 2.84
CA GLN A 67 -17.95 -4.75 3.86
C GLN A 67 -19.45 -4.73 3.52
N HIS A 68 -19.80 -4.45 2.26
CA HIS A 68 -21.19 -4.41 1.81
C HIS A 68 -21.85 -5.80 1.89
N GLN A 69 -21.11 -6.86 1.60
CA GLN A 69 -21.60 -8.24 1.74
C GLN A 69 -21.85 -8.62 3.20
N MET A 70 -21.03 -8.15 4.15
CA MET A 70 -21.28 -8.36 5.58
C MET A 70 -22.43 -7.51 6.11
N HIS A 71 -22.60 -6.28 5.60
CA HIS A 71 -23.67 -5.39 6.02
C HIS A 71 -25.06 -5.85 5.53
N HIS A 72 -25.26 -5.98 4.21
CA HIS A 72 -26.61 -6.22 3.68
C HIS A 72 -27.03 -7.68 3.73
N ARG A 73 -26.08 -8.62 3.55
CA ARG A 73 -26.41 -10.04 3.44
C ARG A 73 -26.39 -10.78 4.76
N VAL A 74 -26.24 -10.13 5.90
CA VAL A 74 -26.35 -10.81 7.20
C VAL A 74 -27.75 -10.60 7.80
N GLY A 75 -28.34 -9.42 7.63
CA GLY A 75 -29.69 -9.11 8.13
C GLY A 75 -30.80 -9.83 7.37
N GLU A 76 -30.72 -9.90 6.04
CA GLU A 76 -31.66 -10.67 5.19
C GLU A 76 -31.65 -12.19 5.50
N MET A 77 -30.63 -12.68 6.22
CA MET A 77 -30.38 -14.11 6.43
C MET A 77 -30.93 -14.67 7.74
N ILE A 78 -31.32 -13.83 8.70
CA ILE A 78 -31.97 -14.29 9.96
C ILE A 78 -33.34 -14.93 9.66
N GLN A 79 -33.93 -14.62 8.51
CA GLN A 79 -35.27 -15.07 8.13
C GLN A 79 -35.30 -16.34 7.24
N GLN A 80 -34.16 -16.83 6.71
CA GLN A 80 -34.13 -17.92 5.71
C GLN A 80 -33.13 -19.03 6.07
N THR A 81 -33.53 -19.96 6.94
CA THR A 81 -32.69 -21.00 7.56
C THR A 81 -32.19 -22.11 6.60
N GLY A 82 -32.74 -22.23 5.38
CA GLY A 82 -32.47 -23.37 4.48
C GLY A 82 -31.35 -23.19 3.44
N HIS A 83 -31.05 -21.95 3.01
CA HIS A 83 -30.04 -21.65 1.97
C HIS A 83 -28.89 -20.77 2.49
N PHE A 84 -28.66 -20.81 3.80
CA PHE A 84 -27.69 -20.01 4.55
C PHE A 84 -26.29 -20.04 3.94
N ALA A 85 -25.75 -21.25 3.76
CA ALA A 85 -24.39 -21.44 3.28
C ALA A 85 -24.22 -20.93 1.84
N LEU A 86 -25.19 -21.17 0.96
CA LEU A 86 -25.01 -20.87 -0.47
C LEU A 86 -25.12 -19.37 -0.78
N ARG A 87 -26.04 -18.63 -0.15
CA ARG A 87 -26.26 -17.20 -0.48
C ARG A 87 -25.24 -16.26 0.13
N LEU A 88 -24.60 -16.64 1.24
CA LEU A 88 -23.54 -15.85 1.87
C LEU A 88 -22.14 -16.32 1.46
N LEU A 89 -21.86 -17.63 1.59
CA LEU A 89 -20.51 -18.13 1.33
C LEU A 89 -20.14 -18.06 -0.15
N LEU A 90 -21.06 -18.36 -1.07
CA LEU A 90 -20.73 -18.38 -2.50
C LEU A 90 -20.23 -17.02 -3.00
N PRO A 91 -20.93 -15.89 -2.78
CA PRO A 91 -20.44 -14.62 -3.28
C PRO A 91 -19.30 -14.02 -2.44
N LEU A 92 -19.20 -14.30 -1.14
CA LEU A 92 -18.00 -13.97 -0.36
C LEU A 92 -16.78 -14.74 -0.88
N ALA A 93 -16.93 -16.04 -1.10
CA ALA A 93 -15.90 -16.89 -1.68
C ALA A 93 -15.54 -16.42 -3.08
N PHE A 94 -16.50 -16.04 -3.93
CA PHE A 94 -16.21 -15.50 -5.25
C PHE A 94 -15.43 -14.19 -5.18
N THR A 95 -15.79 -13.30 -4.25
CA THR A 95 -15.10 -12.00 -4.07
C THR A 95 -13.68 -12.21 -3.57
N LEU A 96 -13.49 -13.08 -2.58
CA LEU A 96 -12.16 -13.44 -2.06
C LEU A 96 -11.33 -14.20 -3.10
N LEU A 97 -11.95 -15.07 -3.91
CA LEU A 97 -11.31 -15.82 -4.98
C LEU A 97 -10.89 -14.91 -6.13
N ALA A 98 -11.74 -13.97 -6.55
CA ALA A 98 -11.42 -13.00 -7.59
C ALA A 98 -10.28 -12.07 -7.13
N PHE A 99 -10.37 -11.58 -5.89
CA PHE A 99 -9.29 -10.82 -5.26
C PHE A 99 -8.00 -11.63 -5.22
N TYR A 100 -8.08 -12.89 -4.81
CA TYR A 100 -6.93 -13.79 -4.75
C TYR A 100 -6.35 -14.09 -6.13
N ALA A 101 -7.17 -14.35 -7.15
CA ALA A 101 -6.72 -14.65 -8.50
C ALA A 101 -5.94 -13.46 -9.09
N PHE A 102 -6.41 -12.23 -8.87
CA PHE A 102 -5.68 -11.03 -9.24
C PHE A 102 -4.37 -10.89 -8.43
N TYR A 103 -4.45 -11.11 -7.13
CA TYR A 103 -3.31 -10.97 -6.23
C TYR A 103 -2.27 -12.08 -6.38
N PHE A 104 -2.64 -13.23 -6.95
CA PHE A 104 -1.74 -14.36 -7.13
C PHE A 104 -0.50 -13.96 -7.93
N PHE A 105 -0.61 -13.14 -8.97
CA PHE A 105 0.53 -12.76 -9.80
C PHE A 105 1.37 -11.62 -9.21
N ILE A 106 0.71 -10.59 -8.68
CA ILE A 106 1.38 -9.35 -8.25
C ILE A 106 1.82 -9.45 -6.78
N GLY A 107 1.06 -10.16 -5.95
CA GLY A 107 1.29 -10.29 -4.53
C GLY A 107 1.48 -8.92 -3.85
N LYS A 108 2.38 -8.88 -2.87
CA LYS A 108 2.65 -7.68 -2.06
C LYS A 108 3.19 -6.49 -2.87
N ALA A 109 3.64 -6.72 -4.10
CA ALA A 109 4.06 -5.64 -4.98
C ALA A 109 2.92 -4.68 -5.30
N PHE A 110 1.65 -5.08 -5.13
CA PHE A 110 0.51 -4.20 -5.35
C PHE A 110 0.62 -2.89 -4.56
N CYS A 111 0.89 -2.97 -3.24
CA CYS A 111 1.02 -1.79 -2.38
C CYS A 111 2.23 -0.92 -2.72
N GLY A 112 3.28 -1.51 -3.32
CA GLY A 112 4.51 -0.80 -3.69
C GLY A 112 4.51 -0.19 -5.09
N TRP A 113 3.74 -0.77 -6.02
CA TRP A 113 3.81 -0.49 -7.46
C TRP A 113 2.49 0.03 -8.06
N VAL A 114 1.34 -0.42 -7.56
CA VAL A 114 0.03 -0.18 -8.20
C VAL A 114 -0.85 0.77 -7.37
N CYS A 115 -0.79 0.67 -6.03
CA CYS A 115 -1.70 1.41 -5.15
C CYS A 115 -1.57 2.94 -5.28
N PRO A 116 -2.65 3.67 -5.62
CA PRO A 116 -2.60 5.13 -5.82
C PRO A 116 -2.21 5.87 -4.54
N LEU A 117 -2.73 5.46 -3.38
CA LEU A 117 -2.39 6.08 -2.09
C LEU A 117 -0.91 5.86 -1.72
N GLY A 118 -0.33 4.73 -2.11
CA GLY A 118 1.10 4.46 -1.93
C GLY A 118 1.98 5.41 -2.75
N THR A 119 1.57 5.68 -4.00
CA THR A 119 2.21 6.63 -4.90
C THR A 119 2.13 8.05 -4.38
N VAL A 120 0.93 8.50 -3.95
CA VAL A 120 0.73 9.84 -3.37
C VAL A 120 1.62 10.05 -2.14
N GLN A 121 1.70 9.08 -1.23
CA GLN A 121 2.58 9.18 -0.06
C GLN A 121 4.07 9.21 -0.42
N GLU A 122 4.48 8.49 -1.46
CA GLU A 122 5.88 8.55 -1.94
C GLU A 122 6.19 9.92 -2.56
N TRP A 123 5.23 10.57 -3.21
CA TRP A 123 5.37 11.91 -3.74
C TRP A 123 5.40 12.97 -2.64
N LEU A 124 4.50 12.87 -1.65
CA LEU A 124 4.54 13.72 -0.45
C LEU A 124 5.90 13.64 0.24
N TYR A 125 6.45 12.43 0.36
CA TYR A 125 7.78 12.25 0.91
C TYR A 125 8.87 12.95 0.09
N ARG A 126 8.85 12.78 -1.24
CA ARG A 126 9.80 13.47 -2.15
C ARG A 126 9.66 14.99 -2.06
N LEU A 127 8.43 15.49 -1.97
CA LEU A 127 8.15 16.91 -1.76
C LEU A 127 8.73 17.38 -0.43
N GLY A 128 8.55 16.64 0.66
CA GLY A 128 9.18 16.92 1.96
C GLY A 128 10.70 16.98 1.88
N ARG A 129 11.32 16.13 1.05
CA ARG A 129 12.77 16.16 0.80
C ARG A 129 13.22 17.38 -0.01
N VAL A 130 12.44 17.82 -0.99
CA VAL A 130 12.66 19.08 -1.73
C VAL A 130 12.50 20.28 -0.79
N LEU A 131 11.49 20.27 0.07
CA LEU A 131 11.23 21.27 1.11
C LEU A 131 12.17 21.19 2.32
N ARG A 132 13.22 20.33 2.26
CA ARG A 132 14.27 20.18 3.27
C ARG A 132 13.76 19.83 4.68
N ARG A 133 12.63 19.16 4.78
CA ARG A 133 12.14 18.67 6.08
C ARG A 133 13.05 17.54 6.60
N PRO A 134 13.31 17.50 7.92
CA PRO A 134 14.11 16.45 8.51
C PRO A 134 13.39 15.12 8.35
N PHE A 135 14.10 14.15 7.76
CA PHE A 135 13.60 12.79 7.66
C PHE A 135 13.68 12.11 9.02
N ARG A 136 12.59 11.45 9.42
CA ARG A 136 12.51 10.66 10.64
C ARG A 136 12.27 9.20 10.31
N HIS A 137 13.16 8.34 10.81
CA HIS A 137 12.92 6.92 10.87
C HIS A 137 11.96 6.62 12.03
N LEU A 138 11.07 5.64 11.87
CA LEU A 138 10.39 5.07 13.04
C LEU A 138 11.35 4.15 13.77
N SER A 139 11.42 4.31 15.09
CA SER A 139 12.20 3.42 15.94
C SER A 139 11.58 2.01 15.94
N GLU A 140 12.41 0.99 16.13
CA GLU A 140 11.95 -0.40 16.25
C GLU A 140 10.83 -0.62 17.28
N PRO A 141 10.87 -0.04 18.51
CA PRO A 141 9.78 -0.21 19.46
C PRO A 141 8.46 0.40 18.96
N ALA A 142 8.51 1.54 18.27
CA ALA A 142 7.32 2.12 17.66
C ALA A 142 6.74 1.19 16.59
N MET A 143 7.59 0.59 15.75
CA MET A 143 7.15 -0.37 14.74
C MET A 143 6.46 -1.59 15.36
N LYS A 144 7.06 -2.18 16.40
CA LYS A 144 6.49 -3.33 17.11
C LYS A 144 5.11 -3.02 17.69
N ARG A 145 4.89 -1.78 18.16
CA ARG A 145 3.58 -1.32 18.68
C ARG A 145 2.56 -1.02 17.58
N LEU A 146 3.00 -0.57 16.39
CA LEU A 146 2.12 -0.26 15.27
C LEU A 146 1.66 -1.50 14.50
N ARG A 147 2.47 -2.56 14.43
CA ARG A 147 2.14 -3.81 13.72
C ARG A 147 0.79 -4.43 14.10
N PRO A 148 0.41 -4.58 15.38
CA PRO A 148 -0.90 -5.15 15.72
C PRO A 148 -2.08 -4.24 15.33
N LEU A 149 -1.86 -2.93 15.19
CA LEU A 149 -2.93 -1.96 14.93
C LEU A 149 -3.63 -2.23 13.59
N LYS A 150 -2.91 -2.61 12.53
CA LYS A 150 -3.53 -2.94 11.22
C LYS A 150 -4.47 -4.16 11.34
N TRP A 151 -4.13 -5.14 12.17
CA TRP A 151 -4.96 -6.32 12.42
C TRP A 151 -6.18 -5.97 13.25
N ALA A 152 -6.03 -5.09 14.25
CA ALA A 152 -7.16 -4.52 14.97
C ALA A 152 -8.10 -3.74 14.03
N LEU A 153 -7.58 -2.96 13.08
CA LEU A 153 -8.40 -2.24 12.09
C LEU A 153 -9.13 -3.20 11.15
N VAL A 154 -8.51 -4.31 10.73
CA VAL A 154 -9.21 -5.37 9.97
C VAL A 154 -10.34 -5.97 10.81
N LEU A 155 -10.05 -6.41 12.03
CA LEU A 155 -11.03 -7.10 12.87
C LEU A 155 -12.19 -6.17 13.27
N VAL A 156 -11.92 -4.91 13.58
CA VAL A 156 -12.94 -3.98 14.08
C VAL A 156 -13.62 -3.22 12.93
N LEU A 157 -12.88 -2.50 12.08
CA LEU A 157 -13.48 -1.61 11.08
C LEU A 157 -13.88 -2.31 9.79
N VAL A 158 -13.14 -3.37 9.39
CA VAL A 158 -13.45 -4.09 8.15
C VAL A 158 -14.42 -5.22 8.40
N LEU A 159 -14.28 -6.01 9.47
CA LEU A 159 -15.13 -7.18 9.73
C LEU A 159 -16.20 -6.91 10.81
N GLY A 160 -15.80 -6.43 11.98
CA GLY A 160 -16.66 -6.35 13.16
C GLY A 160 -17.83 -5.39 13.04
N LEU A 161 -17.58 -4.12 12.70
CA LEU A 161 -18.64 -3.11 12.56
C LEU A 161 -19.62 -3.42 11.41
N PRO A 162 -19.17 -3.81 10.20
CA PRO A 162 -20.08 -4.19 9.13
C PRO A 162 -20.95 -5.40 9.48
N LEU A 163 -20.38 -6.39 10.18
CA LEU A 163 -21.11 -7.55 10.65
C LEU A 163 -22.14 -7.17 11.73
N ALA A 164 -21.76 -6.32 12.69
CA ALA A 164 -22.67 -5.83 13.73
C ALA A 164 -23.82 -5.01 13.13
N ALA A 165 -23.54 -4.19 12.11
CA ALA A 165 -24.56 -3.45 11.38
C ALA A 165 -25.49 -4.38 10.62
N GLY A 166 -24.95 -5.44 10.02
CA GLY A 166 -25.75 -6.47 9.36
C GLY A 166 -26.62 -7.29 10.31
N LEU A 167 -26.19 -7.48 11.56
CA LEU A 167 -26.98 -8.11 12.62
C LEU A 167 -28.00 -7.15 13.27
N GLY A 168 -28.04 -5.88 12.85
CA GLY A 168 -28.93 -4.87 13.43
C GLY A 168 -28.50 -4.34 14.81
N VAL A 169 -27.28 -4.65 15.25
CA VAL A 169 -26.73 -4.20 16.56
C VAL A 169 -26.26 -2.74 16.48
N THR A 170 -25.71 -2.33 15.34
CA THR A 170 -25.24 -0.95 15.09
C THR A 170 -25.98 -0.32 13.90
N PRO A 171 -26.00 1.03 13.78
CA PRO A 171 -26.67 1.69 12.67
C PRO A 171 -26.07 1.30 11.31
N HIS A 172 -26.91 1.28 10.26
CA HIS A 172 -26.49 0.98 8.88
C HIS A 172 -25.36 1.88 8.36
N ALA A 173 -25.20 3.08 8.92
CA ALA A 173 -24.07 3.97 8.65
C ALA A 173 -22.70 3.36 8.99
N THR A 174 -22.65 2.34 9.86
CA THR A 174 -21.40 1.63 10.19
C THR A 174 -21.07 0.47 9.24
N GLY A 175 -21.94 0.19 8.26
CA GLY A 175 -21.79 -0.89 7.29
C GLY A 175 -20.51 -0.81 6.45
N ASP A 176 -20.00 0.39 6.18
CA ASP A 176 -18.75 0.62 5.46
C ASP A 176 -17.72 1.43 6.27
N ALA A 177 -17.70 1.24 7.59
CA ALA A 177 -16.89 2.01 8.56
C ALA A 177 -15.44 2.31 8.12
N PHE A 178 -14.67 1.30 7.67
CA PHE A 178 -13.31 1.56 7.19
C PHE A 178 -13.25 2.47 5.96
N CYS A 179 -14.14 2.29 4.99
CA CYS A 179 -14.13 3.08 3.75
C CYS A 179 -14.49 4.56 3.99
N GLN A 180 -15.29 4.83 5.04
CA GLN A 180 -15.59 6.19 5.44
C GLN A 180 -14.37 6.91 6.03
N VAL A 181 -13.53 6.20 6.80
CA VAL A 181 -12.32 6.73 7.46
C VAL A 181 -11.08 6.67 6.55
N CYS A 182 -11.14 5.89 5.46
CA CYS A 182 -9.98 5.63 4.63
C CYS A 182 -9.46 6.92 3.97
N PRO A 183 -8.18 7.29 4.18
CA PRO A 183 -7.59 8.50 3.58
C PRO A 183 -7.43 8.39 2.06
N SER A 184 -7.52 7.19 1.48
CA SER A 184 -7.57 7.07 0.02
C SER A 184 -8.79 7.75 -0.56
N ARG A 185 -9.92 7.82 0.17
CA ARG A 185 -11.14 8.51 -0.25
C ARG A 185 -10.84 9.95 -0.60
N LEU A 186 -10.29 10.71 0.36
CA LEU A 186 -9.93 12.10 0.15
C LEU A 186 -8.78 12.27 -0.85
N ALA A 187 -7.77 11.39 -0.79
CA ALA A 187 -6.63 11.48 -1.71
C ALA A 187 -7.09 11.38 -3.17
N THR A 188 -7.87 10.36 -3.53
CA THR A 188 -8.27 10.12 -4.93
C THR A 188 -9.34 11.11 -5.40
N THR A 189 -10.28 11.50 -4.55
CA THR A 189 -11.31 12.49 -4.95
C THR A 189 -10.72 13.88 -5.14
N LEU A 190 -9.74 14.29 -4.32
CA LEU A 190 -9.03 15.55 -4.52
C LEU A 190 -8.17 15.54 -5.80
N LEU A 191 -7.62 14.38 -6.18
CA LEU A 191 -6.90 14.22 -7.44
C LEU A 191 -7.82 14.39 -8.66
N THR A 192 -9.09 14.02 -8.54
CA THR A 192 -10.11 14.17 -9.61
C THR A 192 -10.83 15.50 -9.57
N GLY A 193 -10.51 16.36 -8.59
CA GLY A 193 -11.11 17.70 -8.44
C GLY A 193 -12.44 17.71 -7.69
N ASP A 194 -12.86 16.58 -7.11
CA ASP A 194 -14.08 16.47 -6.33
C ASP A 194 -13.80 16.79 -4.84
N THR A 195 -14.30 17.95 -4.39
CA THR A 195 -14.21 18.41 -3.00
C THR A 195 -15.41 18.01 -2.14
N GLU A 196 -16.45 17.37 -2.70
CA GLU A 196 -17.65 16.96 -1.95
C GLU A 196 -17.30 16.03 -0.79
N GLN A 197 -16.28 15.18 -0.97
CA GLN A 197 -15.85 14.22 0.06
C GLN A 197 -14.95 14.85 1.13
N ALA A 198 -14.41 16.05 0.89
CA ALA A 198 -13.68 16.83 1.89
C ALA A 198 -14.62 17.66 2.79
N ALA A 199 -15.81 17.98 2.28
CA ALA A 199 -16.85 18.66 3.05
C ALA A 199 -17.36 17.76 4.19
N ILE A 200 -17.39 18.29 5.41
CA ILE A 200 -17.87 17.56 6.58
C ILE A 200 -19.40 17.43 6.47
N ARG A 201 -19.90 16.19 6.41
CA ARG A 201 -21.34 15.92 6.42
C ARG A 201 -21.87 16.12 7.84
N THR A 202 -22.77 17.09 8.01
CA THR A 202 -23.42 17.41 9.30
C THR A 202 -24.78 16.73 9.49
N GLY A 203 -25.12 15.75 8.65
CA GLY A 203 -26.43 15.09 8.66
C GLY A 203 -26.72 14.22 9.89
N GLY A 204 -25.69 13.74 10.59
CA GLY A 204 -25.83 12.93 11.82
C GLY A 204 -24.54 12.84 12.62
N VAL A 205 -24.63 12.48 13.91
CA VAL A 205 -23.46 12.42 14.82
C VAL A 205 -22.39 11.44 14.32
N LEU A 206 -22.81 10.29 13.80
CA LEU A 206 -21.88 9.28 13.26
C LEU A 206 -21.25 9.73 11.94
N ASP A 207 -22.02 10.32 11.04
CA ASP A 207 -21.51 10.85 9.76
C ASP A 207 -20.50 11.97 9.99
N PHE A 208 -20.79 12.84 10.96
CA PHE A 208 -19.87 13.88 11.41
C PHE A 208 -18.60 13.28 12.01
N ALA A 209 -18.72 12.30 12.90
CA ALA A 209 -17.57 11.65 13.54
C ALA A 209 -16.66 10.95 12.52
N PHE A 210 -17.22 10.20 11.57
CA PHE A 210 -16.46 9.54 10.52
C PHE A 210 -15.82 10.54 9.56
N GLY A 211 -16.54 11.59 9.16
CA GLY A 211 -16.00 12.66 8.32
C GLY A 211 -14.85 13.43 9.00
N ALA A 212 -15.03 13.79 10.27
CA ALA A 212 -14.00 14.46 11.07
C ALA A 212 -12.76 13.55 11.26
N LEU A 213 -12.96 12.26 11.52
CA LEU A 213 -11.87 11.29 11.65
C LEU A 213 -11.13 11.11 10.33
N ALA A 214 -11.84 10.99 9.20
CA ALA A 214 -11.25 10.88 7.87
C ALA A 214 -10.40 12.12 7.53
N ASN A 215 -10.93 13.32 7.77
CA ASN A 215 -10.24 14.59 7.55
C ASN A 215 -9.00 14.72 8.46
N THR A 216 -9.12 14.35 9.73
CA THR A 216 -8.00 14.38 10.69
C THR A 216 -6.91 13.40 10.28
N LEU A 217 -7.28 12.17 9.88
CA LEU A 217 -6.34 11.16 9.42
C LEU A 217 -5.65 11.58 8.12
N PHE A 218 -6.40 12.15 7.18
CA PHE A 218 -5.85 12.68 5.94
C PHE A 218 -4.87 13.83 6.20
N GLY A 219 -5.23 14.80 7.04
CA GLY A 219 -4.34 15.88 7.48
C GLY A 219 -3.07 15.35 8.16
N PHE A 220 -3.21 14.37 9.04
CA PHE A 220 -2.07 13.68 9.65
C PHE A 220 -1.16 13.03 8.61
N ILE A 221 -1.71 12.37 7.59
CA ILE A 221 -0.93 11.72 6.53
C ILE A 221 -0.21 12.75 5.65
N LEU A 222 -0.83 13.88 5.35
CA LEU A 222 -0.18 14.97 4.62
C LEU A 222 1.05 15.47 5.39
N ILE A 223 0.90 15.74 6.68
CA ILE A 223 2.00 16.26 7.52
C ILE A 223 3.06 15.18 7.77
N ALA A 224 2.65 13.99 8.22
CA ALA A 224 3.55 12.88 8.50
C ALA A 224 4.25 12.38 7.24
N GLY A 225 3.58 12.41 6.09
CA GLY A 225 4.14 11.99 4.79
C GLY A 225 5.33 12.84 4.34
N LEU A 226 5.42 14.10 4.77
CA LEU A 226 6.58 14.96 4.49
C LEU A 226 7.85 14.53 5.25
N ALA A 227 7.69 13.91 6.42
CA ALA A 227 8.80 13.55 7.32
C ALA A 227 9.08 12.04 7.35
N VAL A 228 8.06 11.21 7.13
CA VAL A 228 8.08 9.75 7.24
C VAL A 228 7.58 9.16 5.93
N ARG A 229 8.25 8.12 5.43
CA ARG A 229 7.79 7.41 4.22
C ARG A 229 6.55 6.60 4.52
N GLN A 230 5.50 6.74 3.71
CA GLN A 230 4.32 5.87 3.70
C GLN A 230 3.72 5.59 5.11
N PRO A 231 3.38 6.64 5.90
CA PRO A 231 2.85 6.48 7.26
C PRO A 231 1.59 5.62 7.30
N PHE A 232 0.64 5.82 6.38
CA PHE A 232 -0.62 5.09 6.38
C PHE A 232 -0.47 3.63 5.93
N CYS A 233 0.46 3.35 5.02
CA CYS A 233 0.67 1.97 4.55
C CYS A 233 1.01 1.01 5.70
N ARG A 234 1.60 1.49 6.80
CA ARG A 234 1.92 0.68 8.00
C ARG A 234 0.67 0.23 8.77
N ILE A 235 -0.41 1.00 8.72
CA ILE A 235 -1.67 0.71 9.43
C ILE A 235 -2.78 0.23 8.49
N CYS A 236 -2.53 0.22 7.18
CA CYS A 236 -3.54 -0.08 6.17
C CYS A 236 -4.07 -1.53 6.29
N PRO A 237 -5.39 -1.73 6.46
CA PRO A 237 -6.01 -3.05 6.49
C PRO A 237 -5.78 -3.87 5.22
N LEU A 238 -5.69 -3.20 4.06
CA LEU A 238 -5.40 -3.87 2.79
C LEU A 238 -4.02 -4.54 2.81
N LEU A 239 -3.02 -3.90 3.43
CA LEU A 239 -1.69 -4.50 3.56
C LEU A 239 -1.71 -5.72 4.49
N ALA A 240 -2.52 -5.69 5.55
CA ALA A 240 -2.70 -6.83 6.46
C ALA A 240 -3.35 -8.02 5.74
N LEU A 241 -4.42 -7.77 4.97
CA LEU A 241 -5.06 -8.80 4.15
C LEU A 241 -4.08 -9.39 3.13
N ASN A 242 -3.32 -8.54 2.45
CA ASN A 242 -2.26 -8.91 1.53
C ASN A 242 -1.13 -9.72 2.18
N ALA A 243 -0.83 -9.45 3.46
CA ALA A 243 0.15 -10.18 4.24
C ALA A 243 -0.35 -11.58 4.65
N ALA A 244 -1.65 -11.73 4.94
CA ALA A 244 -2.25 -13.03 5.24
C ALA A 244 -2.06 -14.04 4.09
N PHE A 245 -2.23 -13.59 2.85
CA PHE A 245 -2.14 -14.43 1.65
C PHE A 245 -0.74 -14.45 1.00
N GLN A 246 0.27 -13.84 1.63
CA GLN A 246 1.62 -13.70 1.04
C GLN A 246 2.30 -15.03 0.69
N ARG A 247 1.93 -16.13 1.37
CA ARG A 247 2.58 -17.44 1.21
C ARG A 247 2.28 -18.10 -0.13
N LEU A 248 1.22 -17.65 -0.80
CA LEU A 248 0.70 -18.26 -2.01
C LEU A 248 1.17 -17.54 -3.30
N SER A 249 1.69 -16.31 -3.19
CA SER A 249 2.23 -15.56 -4.34
C SER A 249 3.58 -16.14 -4.81
N PRO A 250 3.78 -16.35 -6.13
CA PRO A 250 5.05 -16.76 -6.71
C PRO A 250 6.09 -15.61 -6.69
N LEU A 251 5.64 -14.35 -6.66
CA LEU A 251 6.51 -13.19 -6.53
C LEU A 251 6.98 -13.04 -5.07
N ARG A 252 8.29 -13.13 -4.86
CA ARG A 252 8.92 -13.10 -3.54
C ARG A 252 10.29 -12.43 -3.55
N LEU A 253 10.63 -11.82 -2.43
CA LEU A 253 12.00 -11.40 -2.12
C LEU A 253 12.73 -12.53 -1.39
N VAL A 254 13.98 -12.76 -1.77
CA VAL A 254 14.86 -13.74 -1.14
C VAL A 254 16.15 -13.05 -0.74
N LYS A 255 16.55 -13.20 0.53
CA LYS A 255 17.85 -12.76 1.03
C LYS A 255 18.72 -13.98 1.31
N ARG A 256 19.91 -14.04 0.71
CA ARG A 256 20.92 -15.07 1.00
C ARG A 256 21.73 -14.65 2.24
N PRO A 257 22.14 -15.61 3.09
CA PRO A 257 23.04 -15.32 4.20
C PRO A 257 24.39 -14.84 3.65
N HIS A 258 24.96 -13.80 4.26
CA HIS A 258 26.23 -13.23 3.87
C HIS A 258 26.85 -12.44 5.02
N ASP A 259 28.14 -12.64 5.26
CA ASP A 259 28.83 -12.17 6.47
C ASP A 259 28.86 -10.64 6.60
N LYS A 260 28.85 -9.92 5.47
CA LYS A 260 28.84 -8.45 5.48
C LYS A 260 27.47 -7.87 5.85
N CYS A 261 26.40 -8.66 5.84
CA CYS A 261 25.06 -8.18 6.18
C CYS A 261 25.02 -7.57 7.58
N ALA A 262 25.69 -8.20 8.56
CA ALA A 262 25.71 -7.73 9.95
C ALA A 262 26.36 -6.34 10.12
N LYS A 263 27.16 -5.88 9.15
CA LYS A 263 27.94 -4.63 9.28
C LYS A 263 27.34 -3.42 8.56
N CYS A 264 26.48 -3.61 7.54
CA CYS A 264 26.10 -2.51 6.65
C CYS A 264 24.80 -1.77 7.04
N GLY A 265 23.72 -2.49 7.35
CA GLY A 265 22.39 -1.91 7.68
C GLY A 265 21.75 -1.03 6.58
N ILE A 266 22.31 -1.01 5.35
CA ILE A 266 21.86 -0.11 4.27
C ILE A 266 20.44 -0.47 3.80
N CYS A 267 20.12 -1.76 3.77
CA CYS A 267 18.81 -2.27 3.35
C CYS A 267 17.67 -1.73 4.24
N THR A 268 17.87 -1.65 5.56
CA THR A 268 16.90 -1.07 6.51
C THR A 268 16.73 0.43 6.27
N LYS A 269 17.83 1.18 6.05
CA LYS A 269 17.78 2.62 5.72
C LYS A 269 17.07 2.90 4.38
N ALA A 270 17.21 1.98 3.42
CA ALA A 270 16.56 2.07 2.11
C ALA A 270 15.08 1.66 2.13
N CYS A 271 14.65 0.89 3.14
CA CYS A 271 13.29 0.39 3.25
C CYS A 271 12.30 1.55 3.50
N PRO A 272 11.21 1.68 2.74
CA PRO A 272 10.20 2.69 3.02
C PRO A 272 9.34 2.36 4.26
N MET A 273 9.33 1.10 4.66
CA MET A 273 8.57 0.59 5.80
C MET A 273 9.41 0.44 7.08
N ASP A 274 10.70 0.83 7.04
CA ASP A 274 11.66 0.72 8.16
C ASP A 274 11.68 -0.67 8.82
N ILE A 275 11.79 -1.74 8.03
CA ILE A 275 11.78 -3.13 8.52
C ILE A 275 13.18 -3.51 9.04
N PRO A 276 13.39 -3.66 10.37
CA PRO A 276 14.71 -3.98 10.95
C PRO A 276 15.16 -5.40 10.64
N GLU A 277 14.24 -6.36 10.48
CA GLU A 277 14.54 -7.77 10.25
C GLU A 277 15.36 -8.00 8.98
N ILE A 278 15.25 -7.12 7.97
CA ILE A 278 16.03 -7.23 6.73
C ILE A 278 17.54 -7.12 7.01
N TRP A 279 17.95 -6.50 8.11
CA TRP A 279 19.37 -6.40 8.47
C TRP A 279 19.90 -7.71 9.07
N HIS A 280 19.21 -8.24 10.08
CA HIS A 280 19.71 -9.33 10.92
C HIS A 280 19.30 -10.73 10.43
N GLU A 281 18.14 -10.86 9.80
CA GLU A 281 17.58 -12.15 9.39
C GLU A 281 17.93 -12.47 7.92
N SER A 282 17.81 -13.74 7.54
CA SER A 282 18.01 -14.21 6.16
C SER A 282 16.82 -15.07 5.69
N GLY A 283 16.77 -15.37 4.39
CA GLY A 283 15.69 -16.15 3.79
C GLY A 283 14.35 -15.39 3.83
N ARG A 284 13.27 -16.11 4.16
CA ARG A 284 11.91 -15.54 4.24
C ARG A 284 11.71 -14.67 5.49
N LYS A 285 12.40 -14.97 6.59
CA LYS A 285 12.27 -14.24 7.86
C LYS A 285 12.80 -12.81 7.78
N ALA A 286 13.70 -12.54 6.83
CA ALA A 286 14.21 -11.20 6.54
C ALA A 286 13.12 -10.19 6.15
N PHE A 287 12.02 -10.65 5.57
CA PHE A 287 10.96 -9.76 5.09
C PHE A 287 9.73 -9.93 5.97
N ALA A 288 9.50 -8.95 6.85
CA ALA A 288 8.33 -8.91 7.70
C ALA A 288 7.01 -8.84 6.89
N GLU A 289 5.90 -9.06 7.58
CA GLU A 289 4.55 -8.94 7.02
C GLU A 289 4.26 -7.56 6.41
N ASP A 290 4.94 -6.50 6.87
CA ASP A 290 4.80 -5.13 6.35
C ASP A 290 5.52 -4.88 5.01
N CYS A 291 6.29 -5.85 4.50
CA CYS A 291 7.03 -5.67 3.26
C CYS A 291 6.08 -5.46 2.07
N THR A 292 6.23 -4.33 1.38
CA THR A 292 5.47 -3.95 0.16
C THR A 292 6.14 -4.40 -1.14
N LEU A 293 7.17 -5.25 -1.06
CA LEU A 293 7.89 -5.80 -2.22
C LEU A 293 8.36 -4.72 -3.23
N CYS A 294 8.71 -3.53 -2.73
CA CYS A 294 9.08 -2.37 -3.55
C CYS A 294 10.46 -2.46 -4.23
N GLY A 295 11.29 -3.44 -3.85
CA GLY A 295 12.60 -3.68 -4.47
C GLY A 295 13.76 -2.76 -4.03
N ARG A 296 13.50 -1.67 -3.28
CA ARG A 296 14.56 -0.72 -2.86
C ARG A 296 15.71 -1.38 -2.08
N CYS A 297 15.44 -2.41 -1.29
CA CYS A 297 16.49 -3.14 -0.57
C CYS A 297 17.46 -3.87 -1.52
N ALA A 298 16.98 -4.39 -2.65
CA ALA A 298 17.81 -5.01 -3.68
C ALA A 298 18.64 -3.96 -4.44
N GLU A 299 18.07 -2.77 -4.67
CA GLU A 299 18.77 -1.66 -5.36
C GLU A 299 19.95 -1.09 -4.57
N TYR A 300 19.80 -0.97 -3.24
CA TYR A 300 20.80 -0.36 -2.37
C TYR A 300 21.72 -1.37 -1.69
N CYS A 301 21.61 -2.66 -2.03
CA CYS A 301 22.55 -3.67 -1.53
C CYS A 301 23.85 -3.63 -2.35
N PRO A 302 25.02 -3.44 -1.71
CA PRO A 302 26.30 -3.27 -2.40
C PRO A 302 26.95 -4.59 -2.82
N ASP A 303 26.47 -5.72 -2.31
CA ASP A 303 26.98 -7.05 -2.63
C ASP A 303 26.09 -7.72 -3.70
N ASP A 304 26.73 -8.47 -4.59
CA ASP A 304 26.06 -9.10 -5.71
C ASP A 304 25.20 -10.28 -5.24
N ASP A 305 23.96 -10.36 -5.74
CA ASP A 305 23.05 -11.48 -5.55
C ASP A 305 22.61 -11.84 -4.12
N ILE A 306 22.85 -10.95 -3.17
CA ILE A 306 22.41 -11.15 -1.79
C ILE A 306 20.91 -10.96 -1.65
N ILE A 307 20.32 -9.95 -2.29
CA ILE A 307 18.87 -9.71 -2.27
C ILE A 307 18.32 -9.84 -3.69
N GLN A 308 17.40 -10.78 -3.88
CA GLN A 308 16.83 -11.12 -5.18
C GLN A 308 15.30 -10.99 -5.17
N ILE A 309 14.74 -10.45 -6.24
CA ILE A 309 13.31 -10.51 -6.58
C ILE A 309 13.12 -11.71 -7.51
N LYS A 310 12.34 -12.69 -7.06
CA LYS A 310 12.03 -13.91 -7.83
C LYS A 310 10.55 -14.00 -8.12
N PHE A 311 10.22 -14.48 -9.32
CA PHE A 311 8.88 -14.90 -9.70
C PHE A 311 8.92 -16.41 -9.92
N GLY A 312 8.46 -17.17 -8.92
CA GLY A 312 8.61 -18.63 -8.90
C GLY A 312 10.10 -19.04 -8.92
N PRO A 313 10.55 -19.81 -9.92
CA PRO A 313 11.96 -20.15 -10.11
C PRO A 313 12.76 -19.04 -10.82
N ALA A 314 12.11 -18.18 -11.59
CA ALA A 314 12.77 -17.16 -12.40
C ALA A 314 13.27 -15.99 -11.54
N ARG A 315 14.50 -15.53 -11.81
CA ARG A 315 15.07 -14.33 -11.21
C ARG A 315 14.69 -13.12 -12.06
N LEU A 316 13.95 -12.18 -11.48
CA LEU A 316 13.60 -10.92 -12.16
C LEU A 316 14.66 -9.83 -11.94
N PHE A 317 15.20 -9.75 -10.73
CA PHE A 317 16.20 -8.76 -10.36
C PHE A 317 17.06 -9.28 -9.21
N GLY A 318 18.34 -8.96 -9.19
CA GLY A 318 19.22 -9.21 -8.05
C GLY A 318 20.05 -7.97 -7.74
N SER A 319 20.50 -7.88 -6.48
CA SER A 319 21.42 -6.83 -6.08
C SER A 319 22.71 -6.93 -6.88
N SER A 320 23.28 -5.78 -7.25
CA SER A 320 24.62 -5.74 -7.82
C SER A 320 25.40 -4.51 -7.38
N ARG A 321 26.71 -4.70 -7.21
CA ARG A 321 27.64 -3.64 -6.78
C ARG A 321 27.71 -2.51 -7.80
N ALA A 322 27.66 -2.85 -9.09
CA ALA A 322 27.64 -1.88 -10.17
C ALA A 322 26.37 -1.03 -10.12
N TYR A 323 25.20 -1.66 -9.92
CA TYR A 323 23.92 -0.96 -9.79
C TYR A 323 23.91 -0.04 -8.56
N TYR A 324 24.39 -0.53 -7.41
CA TYR A 324 24.52 0.27 -6.19
C TYR A 324 25.38 1.53 -6.41
N LYS A 325 26.55 1.40 -7.04
CA LYS A 325 27.45 2.54 -7.34
C LYS A 325 26.80 3.55 -8.28
N ALA A 326 26.07 3.10 -9.29
CA ALA A 326 25.35 3.99 -10.18
C ALA A 326 24.21 4.72 -9.44
N ARG A 327 23.49 4.01 -8.57
CA ARG A 327 22.34 4.54 -7.85
C ARG A 327 22.72 5.59 -6.82
N ILE A 328 23.75 5.34 -6.01
CA ILE A 328 24.17 6.26 -4.93
C ILE A 328 24.68 7.61 -5.46
N LYS A 329 25.05 7.69 -6.75
CA LYS A 329 25.38 8.97 -7.42
C LYS A 329 24.13 9.83 -7.64
N GLN A 330 22.96 9.20 -7.85
CA GLN A 330 21.71 9.90 -8.14
C GLN A 330 20.89 10.18 -6.87
N GLU A 331 20.75 9.18 -5.99
CA GLU A 331 19.87 9.24 -4.82
C GLU A 331 20.50 8.50 -3.64
N ASN A 332 20.39 9.06 -2.44
CA ASN A 332 20.79 8.39 -1.21
C ASN A 332 19.79 7.26 -0.84
N PRO A 333 20.16 6.27 -0.02
CA PRO A 333 19.23 5.26 0.49
C PRO A 333 17.97 5.88 1.14
N GLN A 334 18.15 7.05 1.74
CA GLN A 334 17.13 7.88 2.37
C GLN A 334 16.29 8.71 1.40
N GLY A 335 16.44 8.58 0.08
CA GLY A 335 15.52 9.22 -0.86
C GLY A 335 15.84 10.67 -1.20
N GLU A 336 16.99 11.17 -0.73
CA GLU A 336 17.49 12.48 -1.10
C GLU A 336 18.12 12.40 -2.49
N SER A 337 17.56 13.12 -3.47
CA SER A 337 18.18 13.26 -4.79
C SER A 337 19.42 14.18 -4.67
N LYS A 338 20.55 13.77 -5.26
CA LYS A 338 21.77 14.58 -5.31
C LYS A 338 21.75 15.62 -6.43
N ILE A 339 20.88 15.42 -7.42
CA ILE A 339 20.82 16.20 -8.67
C ILE A 339 20.03 17.51 -8.46
N VAL A 340 19.01 17.52 -7.60
CA VAL A 340 18.21 18.71 -7.30
C VAL A 340 18.81 19.45 -6.08
N ARG A 341 19.99 20.05 -6.23
CA ARG A 341 20.54 21.02 -5.26
C ARG A 341 20.07 22.43 -5.63
N TRP A 342 18.77 22.70 -5.52
CA TRP A 342 18.20 24.02 -5.85
C TRP A 342 18.56 25.12 -4.84
N PHE A 343 18.99 24.75 -3.63
CA PHE A 343 19.40 25.70 -2.60
C PHE A 343 20.66 25.16 -1.89
N PRO A 344 21.56 26.01 -1.38
CA PRO A 344 22.69 25.62 -0.52
C PRO A 344 22.21 25.23 0.90
N ARG A 345 22.80 24.17 1.50
CA ARG A 345 22.45 23.73 2.86
C ARG A 345 22.88 24.83 3.86
N ARG A 346 21.98 25.27 4.75
CA ARG A 346 22.44 25.84 6.03
C ARG A 346 23.04 24.68 6.83
N ALA A 347 24.25 24.87 7.33
CA ALA A 347 24.91 23.90 8.19
C ALA A 347 23.98 23.56 9.37
N PRO A 348 23.91 22.29 9.83
CA PRO A 348 23.26 22.00 11.09
C PRO A 348 23.99 22.82 12.18
N HIS A 349 23.23 23.62 12.93
CA HIS A 349 23.75 24.25 14.14
C HIS A 349 24.25 23.13 15.06
N ALA A 350 25.50 23.29 15.51
CA ALA A 350 26.20 22.42 16.43
C ALA A 350 25.47 22.28 17.77
#